data_AF-A0A539DP83-F1
#
_entry.id   AF-A0A539DP83-F1
#
_cell.length_a   1.000
_cell.length_b   1.000
_cell.length_c   1.000
_cell.angle_alpha   90.00
_cell.angle_beta   90.00
_cell.angle_gamma   90.00
#
_symmetry.space_group_name_H-M   'P 1'
#
loop_
_entity.id
_entity.type
_entity.pdbx_description
1 polymer ?
#
loop_
_entity_poly.entity_id
_entity_poly.type
_entity_poly.pdbx_seq_one_letter_code
_entity_poly.pdbx_strand_id
1 'polypeptide(L)'
;MARTGGLSLSSAVGVYGGIWTSSESGGQETDLYVGYAGKAGGFGYDISYVSYQYPEDGTYPDDGLSDQDFADVILSGSYGPVTLAAYLQTEAPKNAATTEDENNYFTISGKLDAFTLTYGFWDLETAGSGTTGMDEYSHLTLMYAATSEVSVGVS
;
A
#
# COMPACT_ATOMS: atom_id res chain seq x y z
N MET A 1 15.09 -4.45 -16.88
CA MET A 1 13.63 -4.65 -16.89
C MET A 1 13.25 -5.24 -15.56
N ALA A 2 12.33 -4.60 -14.83
CA ALA A 2 11.73 -5.18 -13.64
C ALA A 2 10.86 -6.38 -14.06
N ARG A 3 10.92 -7.47 -13.28
CA ARG A 3 10.11 -8.67 -13.46
C ARG A 3 9.21 -8.79 -12.24
N THR A 4 7.91 -8.95 -12.46
CA THR A 4 6.94 -9.10 -11.37
C THR A 4 6.07 -10.33 -11.58
N GLY A 5 5.53 -10.86 -10.50
CA GLY A 5 4.61 -12.00 -10.53
C GLY A 5 3.92 -12.20 -9.20
N GLY A 6 2.80 -12.91 -9.19
CA GLY A 6 2.07 -13.17 -7.96
C GLY A 6 1.12 -14.34 -8.06
N LEU A 7 0.74 -14.88 -6.91
CA LEU A 7 -0.27 -15.90 -6.73
C LEU A 7 -1.23 -15.44 -5.63
N SER A 8 -2.53 -15.49 -5.93
CA SER A 8 -3.59 -15.14 -4.99
C SER A 8 -4.57 -16.29 -4.85
N LEU A 9 -5.09 -16.46 -3.66
CA LEU A 9 -6.21 -17.33 -3.34
C LEU A 9 -7.31 -16.51 -2.69
N SER A 10 -8.56 -16.84 -2.99
CA SER A 10 -9.71 -16.23 -2.35
C SER A 10 -10.79 -17.28 -2.06
N SER A 11 -11.55 -17.05 -1.01
CA SER A 11 -12.67 -17.88 -0.59
C SER A 11 -14.00 -17.22 -0.92
N ALA A 12 -15.05 -18.02 -1.03
CA ALA A 12 -16.41 -17.51 -1.23
C ALA A 12 -16.93 -16.66 -0.06
N VAL A 13 -16.32 -16.79 1.12
CA VAL A 13 -16.68 -16.02 2.32
C VAL A 13 -15.92 -14.70 2.43
N GLY A 14 -15.01 -14.38 1.50
CA GLY A 14 -14.32 -13.08 1.46
C GLY A 14 -12.91 -13.07 2.05
N VAL A 15 -12.46 -14.15 2.68
CA VAL A 15 -11.05 -14.31 3.06
C VAL A 15 -10.21 -14.47 1.79
N TYR A 16 -9.12 -13.72 1.69
CA TYR A 16 -8.13 -13.83 0.62
C TYR A 16 -6.72 -13.73 1.17
N GLY A 17 -5.76 -14.15 0.35
CA GLY A 17 -4.35 -13.96 0.64
C GLY A 17 -3.50 -14.41 -0.52
N GLY A 18 -2.23 -14.04 -0.49
CA GLY A 18 -1.33 -14.34 -1.58
C GLY A 18 0.08 -13.84 -1.36
N ILE A 19 0.85 -14.03 -2.41
CA ILE A 19 2.23 -13.59 -2.53
C ILE A 19 2.36 -12.76 -3.80
N TRP A 20 3.10 -11.67 -3.72
CA TRP A 20 3.59 -10.93 -4.87
C TRP A 20 5.11 -10.80 -4.78
N THR A 21 5.78 -10.73 -5.92
CA THR A 21 7.22 -10.55 -5.97
C THR A 21 7.65 -9.68 -7.14
N SER A 22 8.69 -8.88 -6.92
CA SER A 22 9.35 -8.07 -7.92
C SER A 22 10.86 -8.20 -7.84
N SER A 23 11.53 -8.02 -8.98
CA SER A 23 12.96 -7.74 -9.00
C SER A 23 13.21 -6.26 -8.78
N GLU A 24 14.01 -5.93 -7.77
CA GLU A 24 14.39 -4.56 -7.45
C GLU A 24 15.85 -4.26 -7.81
N SER A 25 16.21 -2.99 -7.80
CA SER A 25 17.61 -2.60 -8.01
C SER A 25 18.46 -3.00 -6.80
N GLY A 26 19.11 -4.16 -6.89
CA GLY A 26 19.99 -4.64 -5.82
C GLY A 26 19.44 -5.84 -5.05
N GLY A 27 18.25 -6.35 -5.39
CA GLY A 27 17.67 -7.52 -4.74
C GLY A 27 16.28 -7.86 -5.29
N GLN A 28 15.40 -8.28 -4.39
CA GLN A 28 14.01 -8.59 -4.69
C GLN A 28 13.11 -8.08 -3.57
N GLU A 29 11.86 -7.80 -3.92
CA GLU A 29 10.76 -7.58 -2.99
C GLU A 29 9.83 -8.79 -3.01
N THR A 30 9.34 -9.20 -1.85
CA THR A 30 8.31 -10.21 -1.70
C THR A 30 7.25 -9.73 -0.71
N ASP A 31 6.03 -9.61 -1.19
CA ASP A 31 4.90 -9.18 -0.38
C ASP A 31 4.06 -10.38 -0.01
N LEU A 32 3.78 -10.53 1.28
CA LEU A 32 2.83 -11.50 1.81
C LEU A 32 1.61 -10.75 2.30
N TYR A 33 0.44 -11.05 1.74
CA TYR A 33 -0.79 -10.40 2.15
C TYR A 33 -1.88 -11.39 2.51
N VAL A 34 -2.71 -10.98 3.46
CA VAL A 34 -3.93 -11.67 3.87
C VAL A 34 -4.99 -10.63 4.19
N GLY A 35 -6.24 -10.91 3.87
CA GLY A 35 -7.32 -9.99 4.15
C GLY A 35 -8.69 -10.61 4.13
N TYR A 36 -9.67 -9.78 4.44
CA TYR A 36 -11.09 -10.11 4.45
C TYR A 36 -11.88 -8.97 3.84
N ALA A 37 -12.51 -9.26 2.70
CA ALA A 37 -13.36 -8.32 2.00
C ALA A 37 -14.82 -8.77 2.05
N GLY A 38 -15.74 -7.81 2.19
CA GLY A 38 -17.15 -8.11 2.25
C GLY A 38 -18.04 -6.95 1.83
N LYS A 39 -19.35 -7.21 1.86
CA LYS A 39 -20.38 -6.21 1.62
C LYS A 39 -21.48 -6.31 2.67
N ALA A 40 -21.91 -5.18 3.19
CA ALA A 40 -23.07 -5.03 4.06
C ALA A 40 -24.04 -4.04 3.40
N GLY A 41 -25.03 -4.57 2.69
CA GLY A 41 -25.92 -3.73 1.87
C GLY A 41 -25.15 -3.01 0.76
N GLY A 42 -25.28 -1.67 0.73
CA GLY A 42 -24.56 -0.81 -0.23
C GLY A 42 -23.11 -0.49 0.17
N PHE A 43 -22.68 -0.88 1.37
CA PHE A 43 -21.34 -0.62 1.88
C PHE A 43 -20.41 -1.82 1.62
N GLY A 44 -19.30 -1.57 0.94
CA GLY A 44 -18.18 -2.52 0.84
C GLY A 44 -17.12 -2.21 1.88
N TYR A 45 -16.47 -3.23 2.42
CA TYR A 45 -15.36 -3.08 3.35
C TYR A 45 -14.24 -4.08 3.04
N ASP A 46 -13.02 -3.70 3.37
CA ASP A 46 -11.83 -4.55 3.30
C ASP A 46 -10.92 -4.24 4.49
N ILE A 47 -10.37 -5.30 5.08
CA ILE A 47 -9.26 -5.23 6.04
C ILE A 47 -8.19 -6.22 5.58
N SER A 48 -6.97 -5.74 5.45
CA SER A 48 -5.83 -6.59 5.10
C SER A 48 -4.59 -6.24 5.89
N TYR A 49 -3.69 -7.21 5.96
CA TYR A 49 -2.34 -7.05 6.43
C TYR A 49 -1.40 -7.42 5.28
N VAL A 50 -0.38 -6.60 5.05
CA VAL A 50 0.66 -6.82 4.05
C VAL A 50 2.01 -6.71 4.74
N SER A 51 2.85 -7.73 4.59
CA SER A 51 4.26 -7.69 4.99
C SER A 51 5.10 -7.57 3.73
N TYR A 52 5.92 -6.52 3.67
CA TYR A 52 6.85 -6.25 2.58
C TYR A 52 8.24 -6.74 3.00
N GLN A 53 8.80 -7.68 2.24
CA GLN A 53 10.06 -8.32 2.56
C GLN A 53 11.12 -8.02 1.50
N TYR A 54 12.27 -7.53 1.93
CA TYR A 54 13.37 -7.09 1.08
C TYR A 54 14.67 -7.88 1.36
N PRO A 55 14.71 -9.21 1.22
CA PRO A 55 15.76 -10.07 1.78
C PRO A 55 17.21 -9.83 1.29
N GLU A 56 17.44 -9.06 0.22
CA GLU A 56 18.76 -8.94 -0.43
C GLU A 56 19.23 -7.49 -0.67
N ASP A 57 18.70 -6.48 0.00
CA ASP A 57 19.15 -5.10 -0.25
C ASP A 57 20.61 -4.92 0.25
N GLY A 58 21.57 -5.02 -0.68
CA GLY A 58 22.97 -5.44 -0.52
C GLY A 58 23.91 -4.54 0.30
N THR A 59 23.43 -4.04 1.44
CA THR A 59 24.15 -3.13 2.33
C THR A 59 24.60 -3.81 3.63
N TYR A 60 24.03 -4.96 4.01
CA TYR A 60 24.34 -5.65 5.26
C TYR A 60 24.64 -7.15 5.06
N PRO A 61 25.79 -7.66 5.56
CA PRO A 61 26.24 -9.02 5.30
C PRO A 61 25.70 -10.09 6.27
N ASP A 62 24.68 -9.78 7.08
CA ASP A 62 24.15 -10.71 8.10
C ASP A 62 22.80 -11.33 7.70
N ASP A 63 22.66 -12.59 8.11
CA ASP A 63 21.89 -13.70 7.56
C ASP A 63 20.40 -13.73 7.97
N GLY A 64 19.68 -12.63 7.75
CA GLY A 64 18.23 -12.52 7.97
C GLY A 64 17.49 -11.77 6.86
N LEU A 65 16.15 -11.80 6.88
CA LEU A 65 15.33 -10.87 6.09
C LEU A 65 15.77 -9.43 6.44
N SER A 66 15.92 -8.55 5.43
CA SER A 66 16.70 -7.32 5.59
C SER A 66 16.09 -6.32 6.57
N ASP A 67 16.87 -5.29 6.87
CA ASP A 67 16.46 -4.20 7.74
C ASP A 67 15.45 -3.22 7.11
N GLN A 68 15.04 -3.45 5.86
CA GLN A 68 14.06 -2.65 5.13
C GLN A 68 12.64 -3.24 5.17
N ASP A 69 12.46 -4.41 5.80
CA ASP A 69 11.15 -5.03 5.95
C ASP A 69 10.22 -4.15 6.79
N PHE A 70 8.98 -4.01 6.33
CA PHE A 70 7.91 -3.32 7.05
C PHE A 70 6.56 -3.98 6.78
N ALA A 71 5.52 -3.56 7.50
CA ALA A 71 4.19 -4.10 7.30
C ALA A 71 3.09 -3.08 7.54
N ASP A 72 2.01 -3.19 6.76
CA ASP A 72 0.83 -2.34 6.84
C ASP A 72 -0.41 -3.13 7.23
N VAL A 73 -1.27 -2.51 8.04
CA VAL A 73 -2.70 -2.81 8.07
C VAL A 73 -3.40 -1.82 7.14
N ILE A 74 -4.15 -2.36 6.18
CA ILE A 74 -4.91 -1.57 5.23
C ILE A 74 -6.40 -1.73 5.54
N LEU A 75 -7.07 -0.59 5.72
CA LEU A 75 -8.51 -0.51 5.93
C LEU A 75 -9.13 0.22 4.76
N SER A 76 -10.18 -0.34 4.15
CA SER A 76 -10.94 0.39 3.13
C SER A 76 -12.44 0.23 3.29
N GLY A 77 -13.15 1.26 2.86
CA GLY A 77 -14.61 1.31 2.83
C GLY A 77 -15.09 1.95 1.55
N SER A 78 -16.17 1.42 0.98
CA SER A 78 -16.77 1.98 -0.23
C SER A 78 -18.28 2.09 -0.11
N TYR A 79 -18.83 3.16 -0.67
CA TYR A 79 -20.27 3.36 -0.79
C TYR A 79 -20.61 4.07 -2.10
N GLY A 80 -21.32 3.37 -2.97
CA GLY A 80 -21.59 3.87 -4.32
C GLY A 80 -20.29 4.12 -5.09
N PRO A 81 -20.07 5.33 -5.65
CA PRO A 81 -18.88 5.65 -6.42
C PRO A 81 -17.66 6.02 -5.58
N VAL A 82 -17.79 6.14 -4.26
CA VAL A 82 -16.73 6.65 -3.37
C VAL A 82 -16.06 5.52 -2.61
N THR A 83 -14.73 5.59 -2.52
CA THR A 83 -13.90 4.68 -1.72
C THR A 83 -12.95 5.51 -0.84
N LEU A 84 -12.82 5.11 0.42
CA LEU A 84 -11.80 5.57 1.35
C LEU A 84 -10.86 4.41 1.67
N ALA A 85 -9.56 4.70 1.79
CA ALA A 85 -8.60 3.73 2.31
C ALA A 85 -7.57 4.40 3.23
N ALA A 86 -7.14 3.67 4.25
CA ALA A 86 -6.06 4.01 5.16
C ALA A 86 -5.04 2.86 5.16
N TYR A 87 -3.77 3.21 4.99
CA TYR A 87 -2.62 2.31 5.02
C TYR A 87 -1.85 2.70 6.27
N LEU A 88 -1.88 1.83 7.25
CA LEU A 88 -1.35 2.09 8.58
C LEU A 88 -0.13 1.22 8.80
N GLN A 89 1.03 1.83 8.83
CA GLN A 89 2.28 1.12 9.07
C GLN A 89 2.26 0.58 10.50
N THR A 90 2.48 -0.72 10.65
CA THR A 90 2.44 -1.44 11.94
C THR A 90 3.81 -1.90 12.42
N GLU A 91 4.78 -1.94 11.51
CA GLU A 91 6.17 -2.28 11.80
C GLU A 91 7.04 -1.31 11.00
N ALA A 92 7.92 -0.55 11.68
CA ALA A 92 8.90 0.29 11.01
C ALA A 92 10.11 -0.54 10.54
N PRO A 93 10.77 -0.17 9.43
CA PRO A 93 12.04 -0.77 9.02
C PRO A 93 13.03 -0.80 10.18
N LYS A 94 13.78 -1.90 10.34
CA LYS A 94 14.73 -2.06 11.45
C LYS A 94 15.86 -1.04 11.43
N ASN A 95 16.17 -0.47 10.26
CA ASN A 95 17.13 0.62 10.08
C ASN A 95 16.50 2.02 10.06
N ALA A 96 15.21 2.16 10.39
CA ALA A 96 14.61 3.46 10.62
C ALA A 96 15.39 4.19 11.74
N ALA A 97 15.62 5.49 11.54
CA ALA A 97 16.38 6.30 12.49
C ALA A 97 15.78 6.27 13.89
N THR A 98 14.47 5.98 14.00
CA THR A 98 13.81 5.55 15.23
C THR A 98 12.76 4.47 14.97
N THR A 99 12.38 3.75 16.02
CA THR A 99 11.28 2.77 16.01
C THR A 99 9.88 3.40 15.99
N GLU A 100 9.78 4.72 15.85
CA GLU A 100 8.52 5.48 15.88
C GLU A 100 8.16 6.12 14.53
N ASP A 101 8.96 5.90 13.47
CA ASP A 101 8.68 6.42 12.13
C ASP A 101 7.58 5.57 11.44
N GLU A 102 6.33 5.74 11.89
CA GLU A 102 5.12 5.21 11.27
C GLU A 102 4.63 6.20 10.20
N ASN A 103 4.66 5.81 8.93
CA ASN A 103 4.13 6.62 7.83
C ASN A 103 2.75 6.12 7.45
N ASN A 104 1.73 6.92 7.73
CA ASN A 104 0.36 6.58 7.37
C ASN A 104 -0.01 7.22 6.04
N TYR A 105 -0.69 6.47 5.18
CA TYR A 105 -1.19 6.99 3.91
C TYR A 105 -2.70 6.86 3.83
N PHE A 106 -3.36 7.90 3.34
CA PHE A 106 -4.81 7.96 3.25
C PHE A 106 -5.24 8.34 1.85
N THR A 107 -6.35 7.76 1.40
CA THR A 107 -6.94 8.08 0.10
C THR A 107 -8.44 8.30 0.18
N ILE A 108 -8.92 9.22 -0.66
CA ILE A 108 -10.31 9.32 -1.07
C ILE A 108 -10.37 9.25 -2.59
N SER A 109 -11.19 8.34 -3.10
CA SER A 109 -11.40 8.13 -4.53
C SER A 109 -12.86 8.21 -4.90
N GLY A 110 -13.16 8.78 -6.06
CA GLY A 110 -14.50 8.86 -6.64
C GLY A 110 -14.50 8.44 -8.10
N LYS A 111 -15.40 7.54 -8.50
CA LYS A 111 -15.60 7.13 -9.89
C LYS A 111 -16.86 7.77 -10.49
N LEU A 112 -16.72 8.41 -11.64
CA LEU A 112 -17.82 8.91 -12.45
C LEU A 112 -17.64 8.46 -13.90
N ASP A 113 -18.48 7.54 -14.34
CA ASP A 113 -18.41 6.90 -15.67
C ASP A 113 -17.00 6.34 -15.95
N ALA A 114 -16.31 6.91 -16.94
CA ALA A 114 -14.95 6.56 -17.34
C ALA A 114 -13.85 7.24 -16.51
N PHE A 115 -14.20 8.18 -15.64
CA PHE A 115 -13.26 8.95 -14.85
C PHE A 115 -13.14 8.42 -13.43
N THR A 116 -11.92 8.40 -12.89
CA THR A 116 -11.66 8.19 -11.46
C THR A 116 -10.74 9.30 -10.98
N LEU A 117 -11.15 9.99 -9.92
CA LEU A 117 -10.33 10.99 -9.22
C LEU A 117 -9.91 10.42 -7.88
N THR A 118 -8.64 10.53 -7.55
CA THR A 118 -8.07 10.10 -6.26
C THR A 118 -7.29 11.25 -5.66
N TYR A 119 -7.59 11.62 -4.43
CA TYR A 119 -6.74 12.45 -3.59
C TYR A 119 -6.08 11.54 -2.55
N GLY A 120 -4.76 11.58 -2.48
CA GLY A 120 -3.96 10.83 -1.52
C GLY A 120 -3.07 11.76 -0.72
N PHE A 121 -2.88 11.47 0.56
CA PHE A 121 -1.99 12.24 1.43
C PHE A 121 -1.29 11.34 2.45
N TRP A 122 -0.05 11.71 2.76
CA TRP A 122 0.77 11.06 3.76
C TRP A 122 0.75 11.88 5.05
N ASP A 123 0.53 11.18 6.15
CA ASP A 123 0.78 11.67 7.50
C ASP A 123 2.10 11.04 7.96
N LEU A 124 3.16 11.86 7.94
CA LEU A 124 4.52 11.46 8.23
C LEU A 124 4.82 11.80 9.69
N GLU A 125 4.90 10.80 10.56
CA GLU A 125 5.36 11.03 11.94
C GLU A 125 6.87 11.33 11.94
N THR A 126 7.30 12.30 12.75
CA THR A 126 8.70 12.70 12.84
C THR A 126 9.26 12.27 14.17
N ALA A 127 10.30 11.43 14.14
CA ALA A 127 11.02 11.11 15.34
C ALA A 127 11.70 12.33 15.99
N GLY A 128 11.22 12.72 17.18
CA GLY A 128 12.04 13.18 18.32
C GLY A 128 13.08 14.29 18.10
N SER A 129 13.01 15.10 17.05
CA SER A 129 13.95 16.18 16.80
C SER A 129 13.18 17.45 16.41
N GLY A 130 13.54 18.58 17.00
CA GLY A 130 12.89 19.88 16.82
C GLY A 130 13.04 20.49 15.43
N THR A 131 13.00 19.67 14.38
CA THR A 131 12.86 20.03 12.98
C THR A 131 11.38 20.00 12.62
N THR A 132 10.72 21.14 12.75
CA THR A 132 9.45 21.41 12.07
C THR A 132 9.69 21.43 10.57
N GLY A 133 9.25 20.41 9.81
CA GLY A 133 9.19 20.53 8.35
C GLY A 133 9.57 19.31 7.51
N MET A 134 9.12 18.10 7.85
CA MET A 134 8.83 17.13 6.78
C MET A 134 7.49 17.55 6.17
N ASP A 135 7.50 18.02 4.92
CA ASP A 135 6.30 18.53 4.26
C ASP A 135 5.28 17.40 4.08
N GLU A 136 4.09 17.55 4.67
CA GLU A 136 2.91 16.73 4.37
C GLU A 136 2.77 16.60 2.84
N TYR A 137 2.98 15.39 2.30
CA TYR A 137 2.89 15.16 0.86
C TYR A 137 1.48 14.75 0.49
N SER A 138 0.89 15.44 -0.47
CA SER A 138 -0.38 15.03 -1.07
C SER A 138 -0.33 15.12 -2.59
N HIS A 139 -1.16 14.31 -3.24
CA HIS A 139 -1.27 14.27 -4.68
C HIS A 139 -2.72 14.11 -5.12
N LEU A 140 -2.97 14.52 -6.36
CA LEU A 140 -4.26 14.36 -7.03
C LEU A 140 -4.04 13.59 -8.32
N THR A 141 -4.67 12.44 -8.44
CA THR A 141 -4.57 11.60 -9.64
C THR A 141 -5.91 11.56 -10.35
N LEU A 142 -5.91 11.88 -11.65
CA LEU A 142 -7.06 11.70 -12.54
C LEU A 142 -6.78 10.57 -13.52
N MET A 143 -7.65 9.57 -13.53
CA MET A 143 -7.64 8.45 -14.47
C MET A 143 -8.83 8.53 -15.42
N TYR A 144 -8.61 8.24 -16.70
CA TYR A 144 -9.64 8.07 -17.72
C TYR A 144 -9.51 6.70 -18.37
N ALA A 145 -10.57 5.89 -18.29
CA ALA A 145 -10.68 4.59 -18.96
C ALA A 145 -11.26 4.77 -20.37
N ALA A 146 -10.40 4.80 -21.38
CA ALA A 146 -10.81 4.90 -22.79
C ALA A 146 -11.55 3.65 -23.26
N THR A 147 -11.13 2.47 -22.77
CA THR A 147 -11.81 1.17 -22.93
C THR A 147 -11.73 0.37 -21.62
N SER A 148 -12.21 -0.88 -21.61
CA SER A 148 -12.00 -1.81 -20.50
C SER A 148 -10.54 -2.24 -20.32
N GLU A 149 -9.70 -2.11 -21.35
CA GLU A 149 -8.31 -2.53 -21.38
C GLU A 149 -7.32 -1.36 -21.40
N VAL A 150 -7.77 -0.17 -21.80
CA VAL A 150 -6.91 1.00 -21.99
C VAL A 150 -7.35 2.13 -21.07
N SER A 151 -6.45 2.54 -20.18
CA SER A 151 -6.62 3.69 -19.29
C SER A 151 -5.41 4.62 -19.34
N VAL A 152 -5.63 5.92 -19.16
CA VAL A 152 -4.58 6.96 -19.07
C VAL A 152 -4.74 7.72 -17.76
N GLY A 153 -3.62 8.03 -17.11
CA GLY A 153 -3.56 8.73 -15.83
C GLY A 153 -2.65 9.94 -15.85
N VAL A 154 -2.96 10.92 -15.01
CA VAL A 154 -2.10 12.07 -14.69
C VAL A 154 -2.09 12.25 -13.18
N SER A 155 -0.90 12.42 -12.59
CA SER A 155 -0.68 12.67 -11.16
C SER A 155 0.28 13.84 -10.97
#